data_AF-A0A015L8A0-F1
#
_entry.id   AF-A0A015L8A0-F1
#
_cell.length_a   1.000
_cell.length_b   1.000
_cell.length_c   1.000
_cell.angle_alpha   90.00
_cell.angle_beta   90.00
_cell.angle_gamma   90.00
#
_symmetry.space_group_name_H-M   'P 1'
#
loop_
_entity.id
_entity.type
_entity.pdbx_description
1 polymer ?
#
loop_
_entity_poly.entity_id
_entity_poly.type
_entity_poly.pdbx_seq_one_letter_code
_entity_poly.pdbx_strand_id
1 'polypeptide(L)'
;MFSSKRKKQSVNLLIEEIPTVEKRKYLAHKIFDNWKCSFCEQHDETFNHVWMCESRADEMNTIICEVKEFFKETCNSLLVKVKKDPVIDNELINKMIFWDRTYSETKITFIDLIKGIISCELAAYTALIFENKKLQDKFLVLLRNFIFNKSWNFWINRCLKQKEKERRLKVNLKKVKENLNEDKYIDPNRKINQLQLTFLTV
;
A
#
# COMPACT_ATOMS: atom_id res chain seq x y z
N MET A 1 5.81 9.15 -17.54
CA MET A 1 6.05 10.18 -16.50
C MET A 1 4.80 10.26 -15.63
N PHE A 2 4.88 10.01 -14.32
CA PHE A 2 3.69 10.05 -13.45
C PHE A 2 3.25 11.48 -13.16
N SER A 3 1.93 11.70 -13.02
CA SER A 3 1.40 12.98 -12.53
C SER A 3 1.93 13.31 -11.13
N SER A 4 2.06 14.59 -10.80
CA SER A 4 2.50 15.06 -9.48
C SER A 4 1.69 14.44 -8.34
N LYS A 5 0.37 14.28 -8.54
CA LYS A 5 -0.55 13.60 -7.61
C LYS A 5 -0.14 12.15 -7.36
N ARG A 6 0.11 11.37 -8.42
CA ARG A 6 0.49 9.96 -8.28
C ARG A 6 1.83 9.79 -7.56
N LYS A 7 2.81 10.65 -7.86
CA LYS A 7 4.10 10.65 -7.14
C LYS A 7 3.90 10.85 -5.63
N LYS A 8 3.12 11.85 -5.24
CA LYS A 8 2.78 12.11 -3.83
C LYS A 8 2.11 10.90 -3.16
N GLN A 9 1.15 10.28 -3.85
CA GLN A 9 0.46 9.09 -3.33
C GLN A 9 1.40 7.90 -3.13
N SER A 10 2.29 7.64 -4.10
CA SER A 10 3.30 6.59 -3.96
C SER A 10 4.26 6.87 -2.82
N VAL A 11 4.71 8.12 -2.65
CA VAL A 11 5.57 8.50 -1.50
C VAL A 11 4.83 8.25 -0.20
N ASN A 12 3.58 8.70 -0.06
CA ASN A 12 2.79 8.49 1.16
C ASN A 12 2.61 7.00 1.50
N LEU A 13 2.46 6.13 0.50
CA LEU A 13 2.44 4.68 0.75
C LEU A 13 3.80 4.19 1.26
N LEU A 14 4.89 4.59 0.58
CA LEU A 14 6.25 4.18 0.94
C LEU A 14 6.64 4.56 2.37
N ILE A 15 6.30 5.77 2.80
CA ILE A 15 6.60 6.27 4.15
C ILE A 15 5.48 5.98 5.17
N GLU A 16 4.45 5.22 4.77
CA GLU A 16 3.32 4.83 5.62
C GLU A 16 2.48 6.03 6.17
N GLU A 17 2.43 7.16 5.45
CA GLU A 17 1.79 8.43 5.84
C GLU A 17 0.44 8.68 5.14
N ILE A 18 -0.32 7.64 4.82
CA ILE A 18 -1.73 7.79 4.40
C ILE A 18 -2.60 8.15 5.61
N PRO A 19 -3.71 8.91 5.45
CA PRO A 19 -4.53 9.38 6.57
C PRO A 19 -5.45 8.28 7.14
N THR A 20 -4.84 7.31 7.82
CA THR A 20 -5.53 6.29 8.63
C THR A 20 -6.18 6.90 9.88
N VAL A 21 -6.96 6.13 10.62
CA VAL A 21 -7.54 6.64 11.88
C VAL A 21 -6.47 7.00 12.90
N GLU A 22 -5.47 6.14 13.13
CA GLU A 22 -4.35 6.46 14.04
C GLU A 22 -3.65 7.76 13.62
N LYS A 23 -3.45 7.96 12.31
CA LYS A 23 -2.84 9.19 11.80
C LYS A 23 -3.69 10.43 12.05
N ARG A 24 -5.01 10.28 12.08
CA ARG A 24 -5.93 11.39 12.36
C ARG A 24 -6.04 11.71 13.85
N LYS A 25 -5.77 10.76 14.75
CA LYS A 25 -5.66 11.02 16.18
C LYS A 25 -4.56 12.05 16.49
N TYR A 26 -3.46 12.03 15.74
CA TYR A 26 -2.42 13.07 15.83
C TYR A 26 -2.95 14.48 15.52
N LEU A 27 -3.83 14.59 14.51
CA LEU A 27 -4.36 15.88 14.10
C LEU A 27 -5.43 16.39 15.07
N ALA A 28 -6.37 15.54 15.47
CA ALA A 28 -7.49 15.93 16.32
C ALA A 28 -7.90 14.78 17.25
N HIS A 29 -7.08 14.56 18.29
CA HIS A 29 -7.22 13.44 19.22
C HIS A 29 -8.63 13.34 19.81
N LYS A 30 -9.17 14.44 20.36
CA LYS A 30 -10.53 14.49 20.95
C LYS A 30 -11.63 13.95 20.03
N ILE A 31 -11.46 14.06 18.72
CA ILE A 31 -12.43 13.58 17.74
C ILE A 31 -12.25 12.09 17.47
N PHE A 32 -10.99 11.64 17.31
CA PHE A 32 -10.66 10.32 16.77
C PHE A 32 -10.19 9.29 17.81
N ASP A 33 -10.00 9.67 19.07
CA ASP A 33 -9.41 8.84 20.14
C ASP A 33 -9.94 7.40 20.17
N ASN A 34 -11.27 7.25 20.23
CA ASN A 34 -11.93 5.94 20.30
C ASN A 34 -12.33 5.36 18.94
N TRP A 35 -11.86 5.95 17.84
CA TRP A 35 -12.24 5.47 16.52
C TRP A 35 -11.41 4.26 16.13
N LYS A 36 -12.13 3.19 15.79
CA LYS A 36 -11.57 1.97 15.20
C LYS A 36 -11.76 1.97 13.67
N CYS A 37 -11.13 1.00 13.00
CA CYS A 37 -11.27 0.75 11.57
C CYS A 37 -12.72 0.85 11.10
N SER A 38 -12.95 1.53 9.98
CA SER A 38 -14.30 1.73 9.43
C SER A 38 -14.96 0.47 8.87
N PHE A 39 -14.24 -0.66 8.81
CA PHE A 39 -14.77 -1.95 8.33
C PHE A 39 -14.98 -2.94 9.47
N CYS A 40 -13.93 -3.26 10.24
CA CYS A 40 -14.08 -4.23 11.31
C CYS A 40 -14.66 -3.62 12.60
N GLU A 41 -14.54 -2.30 12.79
CA GLU A 41 -14.94 -1.57 14.01
C GLU A 41 -14.35 -2.10 15.33
N GLN A 42 -13.41 -3.05 15.27
CA GLN A 42 -12.82 -3.73 16.42
C GLN A 42 -11.39 -3.24 16.71
N HIS A 43 -10.58 -3.08 15.66
CA HIS A 43 -9.14 -2.82 15.79
C HIS A 43 -8.80 -1.37 15.44
N ASP A 44 -7.72 -0.87 16.04
CA ASP A 44 -7.14 0.42 15.64
C ASP A 44 -6.67 0.37 14.20
N GLU A 45 -6.96 1.43 13.46
CA GLU A 45 -6.66 1.47 12.03
C GLU A 45 -5.27 2.07 11.79
N THR A 46 -4.26 1.22 11.90
CA THR A 46 -2.87 1.50 11.53
C THR A 46 -2.67 1.36 10.01
N PHE A 47 -1.51 1.77 9.49
CA PHE A 47 -1.16 1.54 8.08
C PHE A 47 -1.30 0.06 7.69
N ASN A 48 -0.73 -0.85 8.49
CA ASN A 48 -0.78 -2.28 8.21
C ASN A 48 -2.22 -2.82 8.31
N HIS A 49 -3.00 -2.40 9.31
CA HIS A 49 -4.36 -2.89 9.49
C HIS A 49 -5.26 -2.55 8.29
N VAL A 50 -5.05 -1.41 7.61
CA VAL A 50 -5.80 -1.07 6.39
C VAL A 50 -5.77 -2.22 5.38
N TRP A 51 -4.61 -2.85 5.19
CA TRP A 51 -4.39 -3.89 4.19
C TRP A 51 -4.65 -5.30 4.72
N MET A 52 -4.58 -5.51 6.04
CA MET A 52 -4.77 -6.80 6.71
C MET A 52 -6.14 -6.96 7.39
N CYS A 53 -7.03 -5.97 7.27
CA CYS A 53 -8.33 -6.00 7.92
C CYS A 53 -9.11 -7.25 7.49
N GLU A 54 -9.39 -8.16 8.43
CA GLU A 54 -10.05 -9.44 8.11
C GLU A 54 -11.46 -9.26 7.51
N SER A 55 -12.17 -8.19 7.88
CA SER A 55 -13.44 -7.82 7.24
C SER A 55 -13.32 -7.47 5.74
N ARG A 56 -12.10 -7.34 5.23
CA ARG A 56 -11.79 -7.11 3.80
C ARG A 56 -10.80 -8.14 3.26
N ALA A 57 -10.65 -9.27 3.94
CA ALA A 57 -9.74 -10.35 3.57
C ALA A 57 -9.95 -10.81 2.12
N ASP A 58 -11.20 -11.05 1.73
CA ASP A 58 -11.54 -11.56 0.40
C ASP A 58 -11.22 -10.56 -0.72
N GLU A 59 -11.46 -9.27 -0.47
CA GLU A 59 -11.12 -8.21 -1.43
C GLU A 59 -9.60 -8.12 -1.63
N MET A 60 -8.82 -8.19 -0.54
CA MET A 60 -7.36 -8.18 -0.64
C MET A 60 -6.82 -9.45 -1.30
N ASN A 61 -7.37 -10.63 -0.97
CA ASN A 61 -7.00 -11.89 -1.59
C ASN A 61 -7.30 -11.87 -3.10
N THR A 62 -8.42 -11.28 -3.50
CA THR A 62 -8.76 -11.06 -4.90
C THR A 62 -7.72 -10.21 -5.60
N ILE A 63 -7.30 -9.08 -4.99
CA ILE A 63 -6.24 -8.23 -5.53
C ILE A 63 -4.92 -9.01 -5.69
N ILE A 64 -4.53 -9.82 -4.71
CA ILE A 64 -3.32 -10.64 -4.79
C ILE A 64 -3.42 -11.63 -5.96
N CYS A 65 -4.56 -12.30 -6.14
CA CYS A 65 -4.80 -13.20 -7.28
C CYS A 65 -4.71 -12.46 -8.62
N GLU A 66 -5.31 -11.28 -8.75
CA GLU A 66 -5.21 -10.47 -9.95
C GLU A 66 -3.78 -10.01 -10.25
N VAL A 67 -3.00 -9.69 -9.21
CA VAL A 67 -1.58 -9.32 -9.38
C VAL A 67 -0.75 -10.52 -9.82
N LYS A 68 -1.01 -11.71 -9.27
CA LYS A 68 -0.38 -12.97 -9.69
C LYS A 68 -0.65 -13.26 -11.16
N GLU A 69 -1.91 -13.12 -11.58
CA GLU A 69 -2.31 -13.31 -12.97
C GLU A 69 -1.66 -12.28 -13.89
N PHE A 70 -1.70 -10.99 -13.51
CA PHE A 70 -1.02 -9.92 -14.24
C PHE A 70 0.47 -10.18 -14.41
N PHE A 71 1.15 -10.64 -13.34
CA PHE A 71 2.56 -10.99 -13.38
C PHE A 71 2.81 -12.05 -14.46
N LYS A 72 2.10 -13.18 -14.37
CA LYS A 72 2.21 -14.32 -15.29
C LYS A 72 1.99 -13.89 -16.73
N GLU A 73 0.84 -13.28 -17.01
CA GLU A 73 0.43 -12.90 -18.36
C GLU A 73 1.36 -11.85 -18.97
N THR A 74 1.75 -10.84 -18.18
CA THR A 74 2.62 -9.77 -18.67
C THR A 74 4.03 -10.30 -18.93
N CYS A 75 4.59 -11.14 -18.05
CA CYS A 75 5.88 -11.79 -18.27
C CYS A 75 5.87 -12.59 -19.58
N ASN A 76 4.92 -13.52 -19.73
CA ASN A 76 4.83 -14.37 -20.91
C ASN A 76 4.59 -13.55 -22.19
N SER A 77 3.72 -12.53 -22.14
CA SER A 77 3.51 -11.62 -23.27
C SER A 77 4.79 -10.88 -23.69
N LEU A 78 5.60 -10.45 -22.72
CA LEU A 78 6.86 -9.75 -22.98
C LEU A 78 7.93 -10.69 -23.56
N LEU A 79 7.99 -11.94 -23.11
CA LEU A 79 8.89 -12.97 -23.65
C LEU A 79 8.55 -13.33 -25.10
N VAL A 80 7.27 -13.58 -25.37
CA VAL A 80 6.78 -13.91 -26.73
C VAL A 80 7.11 -12.77 -27.71
N LYS A 81 6.99 -11.50 -27.29
CA LYS A 81 7.36 -10.34 -28.12
C LYS A 81 8.84 -10.30 -28.51
N VAL A 82 9.71 -10.91 -27.73
CA VAL A 82 11.15 -11.05 -28.04
C VAL A 82 11.50 -12.45 -28.55
N LYS A 83 10.49 -13.22 -29.00
CA LYS A 83 10.63 -14.58 -29.55
C LYS A 83 11.27 -15.57 -28.57
N LYS A 84 11.05 -15.38 -27.26
CA LYS A 84 11.37 -16.36 -26.21
C LYS A 84 10.10 -17.12 -25.82
N ASP A 85 10.26 -18.36 -25.40
CA ASP A 85 9.16 -19.19 -24.94
C ASP A 85 8.54 -18.63 -23.63
N PRO A 86 7.22 -18.78 -23.44
CA PRO A 86 6.59 -18.46 -22.16
C PRO A 86 7.02 -19.49 -21.11
N VAL A 87 7.59 -19.01 -20.00
CA VAL A 87 8.14 -19.89 -18.94
C VAL A 87 7.46 -19.72 -17.59
N ILE A 88 6.51 -18.78 -17.47
CA ILE A 88 5.84 -18.50 -16.19
C ILE A 88 4.50 -19.19 -16.13
N ASP A 89 4.32 -20.07 -15.14
CA ASP A 89 3.08 -20.79 -14.87
C ASP A 89 2.55 -20.50 -13.46
N ASN A 90 1.41 -21.12 -13.12
CA ASN A 90 0.79 -20.94 -11.80
C ASN A 90 1.61 -21.58 -10.68
N GLU A 91 2.34 -22.67 -10.94
CA GLU A 91 3.14 -23.36 -9.92
C GLU A 91 4.28 -22.46 -9.45
N LEU A 92 5.02 -21.89 -10.40
CA LEU A 92 6.13 -20.99 -10.18
C LEU A 92 5.68 -19.70 -9.47
N ILE A 93 4.56 -19.11 -9.90
CA ILE A 93 3.99 -17.92 -9.27
C ILE A 93 3.59 -18.21 -7.82
N ASN A 94 2.96 -19.34 -7.55
CA ASN A 94 2.49 -19.66 -6.20
C ASN A 94 3.62 -19.96 -5.20
N LYS A 95 4.82 -20.31 -5.68
CA LYS A 95 6.00 -20.53 -4.82
C LYS A 95 6.63 -19.24 -4.29
N MET A 96 6.32 -18.07 -4.85
CA MET A 96 6.90 -16.81 -4.40
C MET A 96 6.33 -16.40 -3.03
N ILE A 97 7.22 -15.99 -2.12
CA ILE A 97 6.84 -15.75 -0.71
C ILE A 97 6.23 -14.37 -0.45
N PHE A 98 6.48 -13.40 -1.33
CA PHE A 98 6.04 -12.01 -1.16
C PHE A 98 4.54 -11.79 -1.46
N TRP A 99 3.77 -12.85 -1.68
CA TRP A 99 2.31 -12.77 -1.78
C TRP A 99 1.61 -12.76 -0.42
N ASP A 100 2.33 -13.06 0.67
CA ASP A 100 1.77 -13.02 2.01
C ASP A 100 1.31 -11.58 2.35
N ARG A 101 0.07 -11.45 2.82
CA ARG A 101 -0.49 -10.17 3.24
C ARG A 101 -0.13 -9.82 4.68
N THR A 102 0.41 -10.77 5.45
CA THR A 102 0.77 -10.59 6.85
C THR A 102 2.02 -9.76 6.95
N TYR A 103 1.98 -8.69 7.74
CA TYR A 103 3.16 -7.86 7.98
C TYR A 103 4.30 -8.68 8.62
N SER A 104 5.52 -8.46 8.13
CA SER A 104 6.74 -9.02 8.70
C SER A 104 7.83 -7.96 8.73
N GLU A 105 8.63 -7.94 9.81
CA GLU A 105 9.81 -7.08 9.90
C GLU A 105 11.02 -7.69 9.19
N THR A 106 11.00 -9.01 8.99
CA THR A 106 12.15 -9.78 8.50
C THR A 106 11.99 -10.25 7.06
N LYS A 107 10.76 -10.21 6.53
CA LYS A 107 10.42 -10.74 5.21
C LYS A 107 9.69 -9.69 4.41
N ILE A 108 9.95 -9.68 3.11
CA ILE A 108 9.18 -8.88 2.17
C ILE A 108 7.82 -9.54 1.96
N THR A 109 6.78 -8.73 2.08
CA THR A 109 5.38 -9.15 2.02
C THR A 109 4.66 -8.39 0.90
N PHE A 110 3.41 -8.73 0.66
CA PHE A 110 2.58 -8.04 -0.32
C PHE A 110 2.39 -6.56 0.08
N ILE A 111 2.36 -6.26 1.38
CA ILE A 111 2.30 -4.88 1.90
C ILE A 111 3.50 -4.05 1.40
N ASP A 112 4.69 -4.64 1.30
CA ASP A 112 5.86 -3.92 0.80
C ASP A 112 5.79 -3.68 -0.72
N LEU A 113 5.16 -4.58 -1.46
CA LEU A 113 4.83 -4.33 -2.86
C LEU A 113 3.81 -3.18 -3.01
N ILE A 114 2.83 -3.07 -2.10
CA ILE A 114 1.89 -1.94 -2.05
C ILE A 114 2.63 -0.61 -1.81
N LYS A 115 3.66 -0.61 -0.96
CA LYS A 115 4.56 0.53 -0.74
C LYS A 115 5.38 0.88 -1.99
N GLY A 116 5.41 -0.02 -2.97
CA GLY A 116 6.16 0.12 -4.21
C GLY A 116 7.63 -0.30 -4.08
N ILE A 117 7.95 -1.09 -3.05
CA ILE A 117 9.26 -1.72 -2.85
C ILE A 117 9.35 -2.94 -3.76
N ILE A 118 10.46 -3.09 -4.46
CA ILE A 118 10.79 -4.29 -5.25
C ILE A 118 11.95 -4.96 -4.53
N SER A 119 11.75 -6.20 -4.06
CA SER A 119 12.80 -6.93 -3.35
C SER A 119 13.95 -7.31 -4.30
N CYS A 120 15.14 -7.50 -3.73
CA CYS A 120 16.28 -8.05 -4.47
C CYS A 120 15.95 -9.44 -5.05
N GLU A 121 15.17 -10.25 -4.33
CA GLU A 121 14.69 -11.54 -4.81
C GLU A 121 13.83 -11.40 -6.06
N LEU A 122 12.82 -10.52 -6.05
CA LEU A 122 11.97 -10.26 -7.22
C LEU A 122 12.78 -9.67 -8.38
N ALA A 123 13.73 -8.79 -8.10
CA ALA A 123 14.63 -8.24 -9.10
C ALA A 123 15.54 -9.32 -9.72
N ALA A 124 16.15 -10.18 -8.91
CA ALA A 124 16.99 -11.28 -9.39
C ALA A 124 16.18 -12.28 -10.21
N TYR A 125 15.01 -12.65 -9.72
CA TYR A 125 14.10 -13.57 -10.38
C TYR A 125 13.66 -13.05 -11.77
N THR A 126 13.24 -11.78 -11.85
CA THR A 126 12.90 -11.17 -13.14
C THR A 126 14.11 -10.98 -14.06
N ALA A 127 15.31 -10.76 -13.51
CA ALA A 127 16.54 -10.70 -14.31
C ALA A 127 16.83 -12.04 -15.00
N LEU A 128 16.64 -13.16 -14.28
CA LEU A 128 16.81 -14.51 -14.81
C LEU A 128 15.77 -14.82 -15.90
N ILE A 129 14.52 -14.40 -15.74
CA ILE A 129 13.47 -14.65 -16.74
C ILE A 129 13.78 -13.92 -18.06
N PHE A 130 14.09 -12.63 -17.97
CA PHE A 130 14.17 -11.81 -19.17
C PHE A 130 15.55 -11.87 -19.82
N GLU A 131 16.63 -11.97 -19.02
CA GLU A 131 18.03 -11.82 -19.46
C GLU A 131 18.25 -10.55 -20.29
N ASN A 132 17.38 -9.56 -20.08
CA ASN A 132 17.34 -8.33 -20.85
C ASN A 132 16.88 -7.21 -19.92
N LYS A 133 17.79 -6.30 -19.60
CA LYS A 133 17.55 -5.25 -18.61
C LYS A 133 16.40 -4.33 -19.02
N LYS A 134 16.30 -3.97 -20.30
CA LYS A 134 15.23 -3.09 -20.80
C LYS A 134 13.85 -3.74 -20.69
N LEU A 135 13.77 -5.05 -20.95
CA LEU A 135 12.53 -5.81 -20.83
C LEU A 135 12.13 -6.01 -19.36
N GLN A 136 13.12 -6.31 -18.51
CA GLN A 136 12.95 -6.38 -17.06
C GLN A 136 12.43 -5.07 -16.49
N ASP A 137 13.06 -3.94 -16.82
CA ASP A 137 12.65 -2.62 -16.33
C ASP A 137 11.23 -2.28 -16.78
N LYS A 138 10.90 -2.60 -18.04
CA LYS A 138 9.54 -2.45 -18.56
C LYS A 138 8.53 -3.26 -17.75
N PHE A 139 8.83 -4.53 -17.46
CA PHE A 139 7.99 -5.39 -16.64
C PHE A 139 7.81 -4.84 -15.22
N LEU A 140 8.90 -4.50 -14.54
CA LEU A 140 8.84 -3.99 -13.17
C LEU A 140 8.05 -2.69 -13.06
N VAL A 141 8.17 -1.79 -14.05
CA VAL A 141 7.34 -0.57 -14.12
C VAL A 141 5.86 -0.92 -14.30
N LEU A 142 5.53 -1.87 -15.17
CA LEU A 142 4.15 -2.31 -15.40
C LEU A 142 3.56 -2.95 -14.14
N LEU A 143 4.30 -3.86 -13.48
CA LEU A 143 3.90 -4.51 -12.23
C LEU A 143 3.64 -3.50 -11.12
N ARG A 144 4.60 -2.60 -10.86
CA ARG A 144 4.45 -1.55 -9.85
C ARG A 144 3.24 -0.66 -10.14
N ASN A 145 2.96 -0.39 -11.41
CA ASN A 145 1.81 0.42 -11.80
C ASN A 145 0.48 -0.29 -11.56
N PHE A 146 0.42 -1.57 -11.87
CA PHE A 146 -0.75 -2.40 -11.68
C PHE A 146 -1.09 -2.54 -10.19
N ILE A 147 -0.10 -2.92 -9.37
CA ILE A 147 -0.23 -3.02 -7.91
C ILE A 147 -0.72 -1.69 -7.33
N PHE A 148 -0.05 -0.59 -7.67
CA PHE A 148 -0.45 0.74 -7.20
C PHE A 148 -1.92 1.04 -7.52
N ASN A 149 -2.38 0.77 -8.74
CA ASN A 149 -3.75 1.07 -9.14
C ASN A 149 -4.77 0.24 -8.32
N LYS A 150 -4.52 -1.06 -8.13
CA LYS A 150 -5.39 -1.94 -7.33
C LYS A 150 -5.41 -1.51 -5.86
N SER A 151 -4.26 -1.32 -5.24
CA SER A 151 -4.15 -0.90 -3.84
C SER A 151 -4.72 0.50 -3.61
N TRP A 152 -4.55 1.42 -4.56
CA TRP A 152 -5.09 2.77 -4.42
C TRP A 152 -6.62 2.80 -4.53
N ASN A 153 -7.21 1.96 -5.39
CA ASN A 153 -8.67 1.78 -5.44
C ASN A 153 -9.21 1.19 -4.13
N PHE A 154 -8.53 0.17 -3.59
CA PHE A 154 -8.85 -0.41 -2.28
C PHE A 154 -8.79 0.64 -1.16
N TRP A 155 -7.80 1.55 -1.20
CA TRP A 155 -7.69 2.68 -0.27
C TRP A 155 -8.79 3.74 -0.45
N ILE A 156 -9.15 4.06 -1.70
CA ILE A 156 -10.25 5.00 -1.99
C ILE A 156 -11.56 4.48 -1.41
N ASN A 157 -11.85 3.18 -1.58
CA ASN A 157 -13.04 2.56 -1.00
C ASN A 157 -13.09 2.75 0.53
N ARG A 158 -11.97 2.51 1.22
CA ARG A 158 -11.86 2.82 2.64
C ARG A 158 -12.10 4.29 2.97
N CYS A 159 -11.55 5.21 2.17
CA CYS A 159 -11.75 6.64 2.39
C CYS A 159 -13.23 7.04 2.27
N LEU A 160 -13.99 6.41 1.37
CA LEU A 160 -15.42 6.64 1.24
C LEU A 160 -16.16 6.16 2.50
N LYS A 161 -15.83 4.95 3.00
CA LYS A 161 -16.42 4.42 4.23
C LYS A 161 -16.13 5.28 5.47
N GLN A 162 -14.90 5.76 5.58
CA GLN A 162 -14.50 6.69 6.64
C GLN A 162 -15.26 8.02 6.57
N LYS A 163 -15.43 8.59 5.37
CA LYS A 163 -16.24 9.81 5.17
C LYS A 163 -17.71 9.61 5.53
N GLU A 164 -18.27 8.44 5.24
CA GLU A 164 -19.63 8.09 5.64
C GLU A 164 -19.76 8.05 7.17
N LYS A 165 -18.80 7.42 7.87
CA LYS A 165 -18.71 7.41 9.33
C LYS A 165 -18.63 8.83 9.92
N GLU A 166 -17.78 9.69 9.37
CA GLU A 166 -17.67 11.10 9.78
C GLU A 166 -18.97 11.87 9.60
N ARG A 167 -19.64 11.70 8.46
CA ARG A 167 -20.93 12.34 8.20
C ARG A 167 -21.99 11.92 9.22
N ARG A 168 -22.09 10.62 9.52
CA ARG A 168 -23.04 10.08 10.53
C ARG A 168 -22.79 10.67 11.92
N LEU A 169 -21.53 10.87 12.28
CA LEU A 169 -21.11 11.42 13.58
C LEU A 169 -21.00 12.95 13.58
N LYS A 170 -21.48 13.63 12.52
CA LYS A 170 -21.44 15.09 12.36
C LYS A 170 -20.02 15.67 12.53
N VAL A 171 -18.99 14.91 12.14
CA VAL A 171 -17.61 15.37 12.07
C VAL A 171 -17.39 16.01 10.70
N ASN A 172 -17.07 17.30 10.70
CA ASN A 172 -16.77 18.05 9.48
C ASN A 172 -15.40 18.73 9.60
N LEU A 173 -14.93 19.32 8.48
CA LEU A 173 -13.63 20.00 8.43
C LEU A 173 -13.50 21.14 9.45
N LYS A 174 -14.58 21.88 9.73
CA LYS A 174 -14.58 22.96 10.72
C LYS A 174 -14.31 22.40 12.12
N LYS A 175 -15.05 21.37 12.52
CA LYS A 175 -14.90 20.69 13.81
C LYS A 175 -13.48 20.11 13.98
N VAL A 176 -12.93 19.49 12.92
CA VAL A 176 -11.55 18.99 12.94
C VAL A 176 -10.56 20.13 13.13
N LYS A 177 -10.72 21.25 12.42
CA LYS A 177 -9.85 22.43 12.54
C LYS A 177 -9.88 23.05 13.93
N GLU A 178 -11.06 23.11 14.55
CA GLU A 178 -11.23 23.61 15.92
C GLU A 178 -10.49 22.77 16.95
N ASN A 179 -10.27 21.47 16.69
CA ASN A 179 -9.63 20.54 17.63
C ASN A 179 -8.18 20.19 17.22
N LEU A 180 -7.55 20.99 16.34
CA LEU A 180 -6.21 20.69 15.84
C LEU A 180 -5.15 20.82 16.92
N ASN A 181 -4.39 19.74 17.15
CA ASN A 181 -3.26 19.69 18.09
C ASN A 181 -3.59 20.16 19.52
N GLU A 182 -4.87 20.15 19.91
CA GLU A 182 -5.26 20.56 21.27
C GLU A 182 -4.74 19.60 22.34
N ASP A 183 -4.65 18.30 22.02
CA ASP A 183 -4.05 17.28 22.88
C ASP A 183 -2.86 16.63 22.18
N LYS A 184 -1.77 16.37 22.92
CA LYS A 184 -0.59 15.67 22.42
C LYS A 184 -0.87 14.17 22.33
N TYR A 185 -1.13 13.67 21.13
CA TYR A 185 -1.16 12.23 20.84
C TYR A 185 0.15 11.81 20.14
N ILE A 186 0.81 10.79 20.69
CA ILE A 186 1.98 10.15 20.08
C ILE A 186 1.52 8.80 19.53
N ASP A 187 1.58 8.64 18.21
CA ASP A 187 1.25 7.36 17.56
C ASP A 187 2.33 6.32 17.90
N PRO A 188 2.01 5.26 18.67
CA PRO A 188 2.98 4.25 19.06
C PRO A 188 3.45 3.39 17.88
N ASN A 189 2.72 3.40 16.76
CA ASN A 189 3.03 2.63 15.55
C ASN A 189 3.84 3.45 14.53
N ARG A 190 4.18 4.69 14.84
CA ARG A 190 4.89 5.58 13.93
C ARG A 190 6.37 5.18 13.83
N LYS A 191 6.80 4.79 12.62
CA LYS A 191 8.17 4.36 12.36
C LYS A 191 9.17 5.50 12.11
N ILE A 192 8.70 6.73 11.87
CA ILE A 192 9.55 7.90 11.60
C ILE A 192 9.34 8.94 12.70
N ASN A 193 10.39 9.22 13.49
CA ASN A 193 10.39 10.28 14.49
C ASN A 193 10.54 11.67 13.83
N GLN A 194 9.57 12.55 14.02
CA GLN A 194 9.61 13.93 13.52
C GLN A 194 10.74 14.78 14.15
N LEU A 195 11.28 14.37 15.31
CA LEU A 195 12.38 15.05 16.01
C LEU A 195 13.72 15.03 15.24
N GLN A 196 13.87 14.20 14.19
CA GLN A 196 15.08 14.17 13.35
C GLN A 196 14.90 14.86 11.98
N LEU A 197 13.71 15.40 11.69
CA LEU A 197 13.44 16.14 10.45
C LEU A 197 13.42 17.66 10.70
N THR A 198 14.43 18.18 11.38
CA THR A 198 14.85 19.57 11.16
C THR A 198 15.32 19.66 9.72
N PHE A 199 14.44 20.12 8.83
CA PHE A 199 14.82 20.56 7.50
C PHE A 199 15.89 21.64 7.69
N LEU A 200 17.15 21.30 7.35
CA LEU A 200 18.12 22.30 6.96
C LEU A 200 17.55 22.95 5.70
N THR A 201 16.88 24.09 5.88
CA THR A 201 16.66 25.04 4.80
C THR A 201 18.04 25.49 4.33
N VAL A 202 18.43 25.03 3.14
CA VAL A 202 19.45 25.66 2.31
C VAL A 202 18.74 26.19 1.07
#